data_AF-A0A6J3M1E0-F1
#
_entry.id   AF-A0A6J3M1E0-F1
#
_cell.length_a   1.000
_cell.length_b   1.000
_cell.length_c   1.000
_cell.angle_alpha   90.00
_cell.angle_beta   90.00
_cell.angle_gamma   90.00
#
_symmetry.space_group_name_H-M   'P 1'
#
loop_
_entity.id
_entity.type
_entity.pdbx_description
1 polymer ?
#
loop_
_entity_poly.entity_id
_entity_poly.type
_entity_poly.pdbx_seq_one_letter_code
_entity_poly.pdbx_strand_id
1 'polypeptide(L)'
;MNIRRRTTEGFILDFPLLNVFGFTCYTISTAAFLYSPTIRHEYAARHPASPEPTVRANDFAFGLHATILCIIIVSQFWSKLWGWTPLAQTPRPTKITLAVLCCSCVIVLVSIFIVLADQVKPVERRRGWGWIDVMYSLTTVKLLLTVFKYSPQAWLNYRRKSTIGWAIDGMTLDFIGGVLSLVQLVIDSASQADWSGITGNPVKFGLANISLFFDVIFLVQHFVLYGPVESKTTKSSDEEPHETDRLLRGEQEASLPPSDDRNTAN
;
A
#
# COMPACT_ATOMS: atom_id res chain seq x y z
N MET A 1 7.31 -6.28 -11.85
CA MET A 1 8.48 -5.46 -12.25
C MET A 1 9.80 -5.88 -11.62
N ASN A 2 9.89 -6.09 -10.30
CA ASN A 2 11.14 -6.43 -9.60
C ASN A 2 11.85 -7.68 -10.16
N ILE A 3 11.09 -8.76 -10.41
CA ILE A 3 11.63 -10.00 -11.01
C ILE A 3 12.29 -9.76 -12.37
N ARG A 4 11.69 -8.88 -13.19
CA ARG A 4 12.21 -8.55 -14.52
C ARG A 4 13.50 -7.72 -14.44
N ARG A 5 13.62 -6.84 -13.43
CA ARG A 5 14.82 -6.01 -13.19
C ARG A 5 15.90 -6.74 -12.38
N ARG A 6 15.57 -7.85 -11.71
CA ARG A 6 16.43 -8.58 -10.75
C ARG A 6 17.06 -7.67 -9.68
N THR A 7 16.37 -6.59 -9.31
CA THR A 7 16.78 -5.66 -8.26
C THR A 7 15.54 -5.02 -7.63
N THR A 8 15.63 -4.73 -6.33
CA THR A 8 14.66 -3.92 -5.57
C THR A 8 15.15 -2.47 -5.38
N GLU A 9 16.25 -2.10 -6.04
CA GLU A 9 16.79 -0.74 -5.99
C GLU A 9 15.78 0.28 -6.55
N GLY A 10 15.49 1.29 -5.74
CA GLY A 10 14.44 2.29 -5.98
C GLY A 10 13.07 1.95 -5.39
N PHE A 11 12.89 0.78 -4.77
CA PHE A 11 11.64 0.39 -4.12
C PHE A 11 11.75 0.47 -2.60
N ILE A 12 10.88 1.25 -1.95
CA ILE A 12 10.89 1.43 -0.50
C ILE A 12 10.13 0.28 0.16
N LEU A 13 10.76 -0.38 1.12
CA LEU A 13 10.22 -1.53 1.85
C LEU A 13 8.90 -1.24 2.56
N ASP A 14 8.69 0.01 2.98
CA ASP A 14 7.53 0.48 3.73
C ASP A 14 6.20 0.08 3.10
N PHE A 15 6.06 0.29 1.78
CA PHE A 15 4.80 0.10 1.10
C PHE A 15 4.34 -1.38 1.06
N PRO A 16 5.18 -2.33 0.62
CA PRO A 16 4.89 -3.76 0.73
C PRO A 16 4.60 -4.23 2.16
N LEU A 17 5.30 -3.69 3.16
CA LEU A 17 5.15 -4.12 4.55
C LEU A 17 3.79 -3.72 5.11
N LEU A 18 3.33 -2.49 4.82
CA LEU A 18 1.99 -2.03 5.15
C LEU A 18 0.90 -2.84 4.40
N ASN A 19 1.17 -3.25 3.16
CA ASN A 19 0.25 -4.11 2.39
C ASN A 19 0.12 -5.50 3.00
N VAL A 20 1.22 -6.16 3.36
CA VAL A 20 1.18 -7.47 4.02
C VAL A 20 0.29 -7.41 5.25
N PHE A 21 0.50 -6.40 6.12
CA PHE A 21 -0.28 -6.26 7.33
C PHE A 21 -1.76 -5.99 7.03
N GLY A 22 -2.06 -5.02 6.17
CA GLY A 22 -3.43 -4.67 5.81
C GLY A 22 -4.20 -5.82 5.16
N PHE A 23 -3.61 -6.51 4.19
CA PHE A 23 -4.24 -7.67 3.56
C PHE A 23 -4.36 -8.86 4.53
N THR A 24 -3.42 -9.05 5.45
CA THR A 24 -3.57 -10.07 6.50
C THR A 24 -4.76 -9.78 7.41
N CYS A 25 -4.93 -8.53 7.87
CA CYS A 25 -6.12 -8.13 8.64
C CYS A 25 -7.42 -8.38 7.86
N TYR A 26 -7.41 -8.06 6.56
CA TYR A 26 -8.54 -8.30 5.68
C TYR A 26 -8.87 -9.79 5.53
N THR A 27 -7.87 -10.62 5.27
CA THR A 27 -8.02 -12.07 5.10
C THR A 27 -8.53 -12.74 6.38
N ILE A 28 -8.02 -12.33 7.55
CA ILE A 28 -8.51 -12.83 8.84
C ILE A 28 -9.96 -12.43 9.07
N SER A 29 -10.30 -11.15 8.85
CA SER A 29 -11.67 -10.64 9.02
C SER A 29 -12.65 -11.34 8.08
N THR A 30 -12.32 -11.45 6.80
CA THR A 30 -13.17 -12.12 5.80
C THR A 30 -13.32 -13.62 6.09
N ALA A 31 -12.25 -14.31 6.49
CA ALA A 31 -12.33 -15.70 6.93
C ALA A 31 -13.26 -15.87 8.15
N ALA A 32 -13.17 -14.95 9.12
CA ALA A 32 -14.00 -14.98 10.31
C ALA A 32 -15.48 -14.76 9.98
N PHE A 33 -15.81 -13.79 9.11
CA PHE A 33 -17.19 -13.56 8.65
C PHE A 33 -17.74 -14.72 7.83
N LEU A 34 -16.90 -15.43 7.07
CA LEU A 34 -17.32 -16.53 6.21
C LEU A 34 -17.51 -17.85 7.00
N TYR A 35 -16.54 -18.21 7.84
CA TYR A 35 -16.45 -19.54 8.45
C TYR A 35 -16.81 -19.60 9.95
N SER A 36 -16.72 -18.49 10.70
CA SER A 36 -16.96 -18.54 12.16
C SER A 36 -18.46 -18.45 12.48
N PRO A 37 -19.06 -19.50 13.09
CA PRO A 37 -20.47 -19.46 13.46
C PRO A 37 -20.75 -18.38 14.52
N THR A 38 -19.81 -18.13 15.43
CA THR A 38 -19.93 -17.10 16.47
C THR A 38 -20.04 -15.71 15.87
N ILE A 39 -19.15 -15.37 14.92
CA ILE A 39 -19.15 -14.04 14.27
C ILE A 39 -20.43 -13.85 13.44
N ARG A 40 -20.87 -14.89 12.73
CA ARG A 40 -22.09 -14.84 11.94
C ARG A 40 -23.33 -14.64 12.81
N HIS A 41 -23.40 -15.32 13.95
CA HIS A 41 -24.48 -15.13 14.92
C HIS A 41 -24.47 -13.71 15.53
N GLU A 42 -23.30 -13.22 15.96
CA GLU A 42 -23.15 -11.85 16.46
C GLU A 42 -23.50 -10.79 15.39
N TYR A 43 -23.20 -11.07 14.11
CA TYR A 43 -23.57 -10.20 12.98
C TYR A 43 -25.08 -10.17 12.78
N ALA A 44 -25.73 -11.34 12.74
CA ALA A 44 -27.18 -11.47 12.57
C ALA A 44 -27.95 -10.77 13.71
N ALA A 45 -27.48 -10.91 14.95
CA ALA A 45 -28.07 -10.24 16.10
C ALA A 45 -28.01 -8.70 16.01
N ARG A 46 -27.01 -8.16 15.30
CA ARG A 46 -26.81 -6.71 15.14
C ARG A 46 -27.41 -6.14 13.85
N HIS A 47 -27.70 -6.98 12.86
CA HIS A 47 -28.26 -6.59 11.57
C HIS A 47 -29.52 -7.43 11.26
N PRO A 48 -30.63 -7.22 12.00
CA PRO A 48 -31.84 -8.04 11.83
C PRO A 48 -32.48 -7.89 10.44
N ALA A 49 -32.24 -6.78 9.74
CA ALA A 49 -32.70 -6.57 8.37
C ALA A 49 -31.88 -7.34 7.31
N SER A 50 -30.62 -7.69 7.62
CA SER A 50 -29.70 -8.38 6.70
C SER A 50 -28.82 -9.32 7.54
N PRO A 51 -29.35 -10.46 8.01
CA PRO A 51 -28.69 -11.28 9.02
C PRO A 51 -27.48 -12.06 8.49
N GLU A 52 -27.36 -12.22 7.17
CA GLU A 52 -26.19 -12.84 6.55
C GLU A 52 -25.10 -11.80 6.25
N PRO A 53 -23.85 -12.04 6.66
CA PRO A 53 -22.74 -11.21 6.23
C PRO A 53 -22.62 -11.20 4.70
N THR A 54 -22.38 -10.02 4.14
CA THR A 54 -22.16 -9.83 2.71
C THR A 54 -20.84 -10.40 2.19
N VAL A 55 -19.98 -10.90 3.09
CA VAL A 55 -18.67 -11.48 2.74
C VAL A 55 -18.85 -12.84 2.09
N ARG A 56 -18.22 -13.02 0.93
CA ARG A 56 -18.30 -14.24 0.13
C ARG A 56 -16.92 -14.88 -0.06
N ALA A 57 -16.90 -16.09 -0.64
CA ALA A 57 -15.67 -16.87 -0.82
C ALA A 57 -14.65 -16.20 -1.75
N ASN A 58 -15.12 -15.45 -2.75
CA ASN A 58 -14.28 -14.64 -3.64
C ASN A 58 -13.54 -13.55 -2.87
N ASP A 59 -14.18 -12.89 -1.90
CA ASP A 59 -13.55 -11.84 -1.08
C ASP A 59 -12.40 -12.40 -0.24
N PHE A 60 -12.61 -13.59 0.33
CA PHE A 60 -11.58 -14.32 1.06
C PHE A 60 -10.43 -14.76 0.14
N ALA A 61 -10.75 -15.34 -1.02
CA ALA A 61 -9.74 -15.78 -1.99
C ALA A 61 -8.90 -14.60 -2.50
N PHE A 62 -9.54 -13.46 -2.78
CA PHE A 62 -8.86 -12.22 -3.15
C PHE A 62 -7.92 -11.75 -2.03
N GLY A 63 -8.40 -11.69 -0.79
CA GLY A 63 -7.58 -11.31 0.36
C GLY A 63 -6.37 -12.21 0.55
N LEU A 64 -6.58 -13.53 0.53
CA LEU A 64 -5.52 -14.53 0.70
C LEU A 64 -4.47 -14.43 -0.41
N HIS A 65 -4.93 -14.32 -1.67
CA HIS A 65 -4.05 -14.15 -2.82
C HIS A 65 -3.20 -12.88 -2.69
N ALA A 66 -3.83 -11.75 -2.36
CA ALA A 66 -3.15 -10.48 -2.15
C ALA A 66 -2.12 -10.55 -1.02
N THR A 67 -2.46 -11.20 0.11
CA THR A 67 -1.52 -11.46 1.21
C THR A 67 -0.30 -12.24 0.72
N ILE A 68 -0.50 -13.35 -0.03
CA ILE A 68 0.59 -14.18 -0.56
C ILE A 68 1.49 -13.37 -1.50
N LEU A 69 0.91 -12.62 -2.44
CA LEU A 69 1.66 -11.77 -3.35
C LEU A 69 2.49 -10.72 -2.61
N CYS A 70 1.91 -10.08 -1.58
CA CYS A 70 2.63 -9.09 -0.77
C CYS A 70 3.79 -9.73 0.01
N ILE A 71 3.61 -10.94 0.54
CA ILE A 71 4.70 -11.69 1.20
C ILE A 71 5.81 -12.01 0.20
N ILE A 72 5.46 -12.45 -1.01
CA ILE A 72 6.43 -12.69 -2.09
C ILE A 72 7.20 -11.40 -2.40
N ILE A 73 6.52 -10.25 -2.52
CA ILE A 73 7.16 -8.95 -2.78
C ILE A 73 8.09 -8.55 -1.63
N VAL A 74 7.68 -8.72 -0.36
CA VAL A 74 8.54 -8.46 0.80
C VAL A 74 9.76 -9.38 0.81
N SER A 75 9.60 -10.66 0.44
CA SER A 75 10.70 -11.62 0.38
C SER A 75 11.79 -11.23 -0.63
N GLN A 76 11.44 -10.49 -1.69
CA GLN A 76 12.37 -10.02 -2.73
C GLN A 76 13.41 -9.02 -2.20
N PHE A 77 13.17 -8.40 -1.05
CA PHE A 77 14.15 -7.52 -0.40
C PHE A 77 15.32 -8.30 0.22
N TRP A 78 15.16 -9.61 0.44
CA TRP A 78 16.26 -10.50 0.76
C TRP A 78 16.88 -11.05 -0.53
N SER A 79 17.75 -10.26 -1.15
CA SER A 79 18.42 -10.59 -2.42
C SER A 79 19.10 -11.96 -2.44
N LYS A 80 19.61 -12.44 -1.29
CA LYS A 80 20.19 -13.78 -1.12
C LYS A 80 19.20 -14.91 -1.41
N LEU A 81 17.92 -14.74 -1.05
CA LEU A 81 16.88 -15.75 -1.27
C LEU A 81 16.51 -15.87 -2.76
N TRP A 82 16.70 -14.80 -3.53
CA TRP A 82 16.31 -14.71 -4.94
C TRP A 82 17.49 -14.75 -5.93
N GLY A 83 18.73 -14.83 -5.43
CA GLY A 83 19.94 -14.81 -6.26
C GLY A 83 20.13 -13.49 -7.02
N TRP A 84 19.64 -12.37 -6.46
CA TRP A 84 19.73 -11.04 -7.07
C TRP A 84 20.98 -10.31 -6.61
N THR A 85 21.36 -9.25 -7.34
CA THR A 85 22.47 -8.39 -6.94
C THR A 85 22.26 -7.91 -5.50
N PRO A 86 23.24 -8.11 -4.60
CA PRO A 86 23.12 -7.66 -3.22
C PRO A 86 22.83 -6.16 -3.18
N LEU A 87 21.83 -5.77 -2.39
CA LEU A 87 21.63 -4.35 -2.12
C LEU A 87 22.85 -3.83 -1.36
N ALA A 88 23.32 -2.63 -1.72
CA ALA A 88 24.42 -1.97 -1.01
C ALA A 88 24.13 -1.77 0.48
N GLN A 89 22.85 -1.67 0.86
CA GLN A 89 22.38 -1.59 2.24
C GLN A 89 21.14 -2.44 2.44
N THR A 90 21.03 -3.07 3.62
CA THR A 90 19.82 -3.80 4.00
C THR A 90 18.65 -2.81 4.11
N PRO A 91 17.58 -2.99 3.35
CA PRO A 91 16.43 -2.10 3.38
C PRO A 91 15.76 -2.21 4.76
N ARG A 92 15.59 -1.07 5.43
CA ARG A 92 14.93 -0.99 6.74
C ARG A 92 13.65 -0.17 6.62
N PRO A 93 12.57 -0.60 7.30
CA PRO A 93 11.35 0.19 7.32
C PRO A 93 11.61 1.52 8.03
N THR A 94 10.96 2.59 7.58
CA THR A 94 11.07 3.89 8.26
C THR A 94 10.46 3.82 9.66
N LYS A 95 10.94 4.71 10.56
CA LYS A 95 10.40 4.85 11.92
C LYS A 95 8.89 5.14 11.90
N ILE A 96 8.43 5.88 10.90
CA ILE A 96 7.01 6.21 10.73
C ILE A 96 6.21 4.95 10.40
N THR A 97 6.66 4.15 9.43
CA THR A 97 6.01 2.88 9.09
C THR A 97 5.97 1.93 10.28
N LEU A 98 7.07 1.82 11.04
CA LEU A 98 7.09 1.01 12.25
C LEU A 98 6.12 1.53 13.32
N ALA A 99 6.06 2.84 13.53
CA ALA A 99 5.12 3.45 14.46
C ALA A 99 3.67 3.16 14.07
N VAL A 100 3.32 3.30 12.79
CA VAL A 100 1.97 3.01 12.28
C VAL A 100 1.60 1.53 12.47
N LEU A 101 2.53 0.60 12.20
CA LEU A 101 2.31 -0.82 12.45
C LEU A 101 2.14 -1.11 13.95
N CYS A 102 2.97 -0.50 14.81
CA CYS A 102 2.85 -0.64 16.26
C CYS A 102 1.50 -0.13 16.76
N CYS A 103 1.08 1.08 16.36
CA CYS A 103 -0.22 1.63 16.70
C CYS A 103 -1.37 0.73 16.22
N SER A 104 -1.25 0.17 15.01
CA SER A 104 -2.23 -0.77 14.46
C SER A 104 -2.35 -2.05 15.31
N CYS A 105 -1.22 -2.62 15.73
CA CYS A 105 -1.20 -3.76 16.66
C CYS A 105 -1.83 -3.39 18.01
N VAL A 106 -1.53 -2.22 18.57
CA VAL A 106 -2.11 -1.75 19.83
C VAL A 106 -3.63 -1.63 19.71
N ILE A 107 -4.16 -1.06 18.62
CA ILE A 107 -5.61 -0.97 18.39
C ILE A 107 -6.26 -2.36 18.43
N VAL A 108 -5.68 -3.34 17.74
CA VAL A 108 -6.19 -4.72 17.72
C VAL A 108 -6.11 -5.35 19.10
N LEU A 109 -4.97 -5.22 19.80
CA LEU A 109 -4.79 -5.77 21.15
C LEU A 109 -5.76 -5.15 22.16
N VAL A 110 -5.99 -3.84 22.10
CA VAL A 110 -6.98 -3.16 22.93
C VAL A 110 -8.39 -3.66 22.62
N SER A 111 -8.75 -3.85 21.34
CA SER A 111 -10.06 -4.41 20.97
C SER A 111 -10.27 -5.81 21.54
N ILE A 112 -9.23 -6.66 21.48
CA ILE A 112 -9.26 -8.01 22.07
C ILE A 112 -9.42 -7.92 23.58
N PHE A 113 -8.65 -7.05 24.25
CA PHE A 113 -8.75 -6.87 25.70
C PHE A 113 -10.13 -6.39 26.13
N ILE A 114 -10.74 -5.47 25.39
CA ILE A 114 -12.10 -4.98 25.67
C ILE A 114 -13.11 -6.12 25.57
N VAL A 115 -13.04 -6.95 24.52
CA VAL A 115 -13.93 -8.10 24.36
C VAL A 115 -13.72 -9.11 25.49
N LEU A 116 -12.48 -9.49 25.77
CA LEU A 116 -12.18 -10.43 26.87
C LEU A 116 -12.69 -9.90 28.22
N ALA A 117 -12.47 -8.61 28.52
CA ALA A 117 -12.94 -7.98 29.74
C ALA A 117 -14.47 -7.91 29.83
N ASP A 118 -15.19 -7.82 28.70
CA ASP A 118 -16.65 -7.85 28.69
C ASP A 118 -17.20 -9.26 28.91
N GLN A 119 -16.53 -10.29 28.35
CA GLN A 119 -16.96 -11.69 28.49
C GLN A 119 -16.84 -12.22 29.93
N VAL A 120 -15.88 -11.71 30.72
CA VAL A 120 -15.69 -12.08 32.14
C VAL A 120 -16.80 -11.50 33.05
N LYS A 121 -17.50 -10.45 32.61
CA LYS A 121 -18.56 -9.84 33.43
C LYS A 121 -19.82 -10.73 33.46
N PRO A 122 -20.60 -10.67 34.57
CA PRO A 122 -21.92 -11.30 34.62
C PRO A 122 -22.80 -10.74 33.50
N VAL A 123 -23.69 -11.59 32.96
CA VAL A 123 -24.46 -11.32 31.73
C VAL A 123 -25.21 -9.99 31.79
N GLU A 124 -25.77 -9.64 32.94
CA GLU A 124 -26.51 -8.38 33.18
C GLU A 124 -25.67 -7.10 33.04
N ARG A 125 -24.33 -7.21 33.16
CA ARG A 125 -23.39 -6.08 33.07
C ARG A 125 -22.58 -6.05 31.78
N ARG A 126 -22.84 -6.98 30.85
CA ARG A 126 -22.14 -7.02 29.56
C ARG A 126 -22.56 -5.81 28.74
N ARG A 127 -21.57 -5.13 28.15
CA ARG A 127 -21.79 -3.97 27.27
C ARG A 127 -22.09 -4.38 25.83
N GLY A 128 -22.11 -5.68 25.55
CA GLY A 128 -22.44 -6.22 24.23
C GLY A 128 -21.24 -6.29 23.29
N TRP A 129 -20.01 -6.20 23.81
CA TRP A 129 -18.80 -6.35 23.00
C TRP A 129 -18.62 -7.81 22.61
N GLY A 130 -18.49 -8.04 21.31
CA GLY A 130 -18.37 -9.36 20.70
C GLY A 130 -17.09 -9.49 19.89
N TRP A 131 -16.77 -10.71 19.50
CA TRP A 131 -15.62 -10.96 18.62
C TRP A 131 -15.76 -10.26 17.26
N ILE A 132 -16.98 -9.98 16.83
CA ILE A 132 -17.28 -9.16 15.66
C ILE A 132 -16.64 -7.75 15.74
N ASP A 133 -16.49 -7.17 16.93
CA ASP A 133 -15.85 -5.85 17.11
C ASP A 133 -14.34 -5.89 16.85
N VAL A 134 -13.69 -7.03 17.14
CA VAL A 134 -12.29 -7.27 16.76
C VAL A 134 -12.18 -7.36 15.24
N MET A 135 -13.11 -8.03 14.56
CA MET A 135 -13.13 -8.11 13.10
C MET A 135 -13.36 -6.73 12.44
N TYR A 136 -14.24 -5.92 13.03
CA TYR A 136 -14.42 -4.52 12.61
C TYR A 136 -13.15 -3.70 12.86
N SER A 137 -12.45 -3.92 13.96
CA SER A 137 -11.18 -3.25 14.26
C SER A 137 -10.09 -3.64 13.23
N LEU A 138 -9.97 -4.93 12.87
CA LEU A 138 -9.05 -5.39 11.81
C LEU A 138 -9.35 -4.73 10.46
N THR A 139 -10.63 -4.67 10.09
CA THR A 139 -11.06 -4.04 8.83
C THR A 139 -10.81 -2.53 8.85
N THR A 140 -11.05 -1.88 9.99
CA THR A 140 -10.77 -0.44 10.18
C THR A 140 -9.27 -0.15 10.11
N VAL A 141 -8.44 -0.99 10.71
CA VAL A 141 -6.98 -0.89 10.63
C VAL A 141 -6.50 -1.00 9.18
N LYS A 142 -6.99 -1.99 8.40
CA LYS A 142 -6.70 -2.07 6.96
C LYS A 142 -7.01 -0.74 6.25
N LEU A 143 -8.16 -0.15 6.51
CA LEU A 143 -8.58 1.12 5.90
C LEU A 143 -7.67 2.28 6.32
N LEU A 144 -7.31 2.38 7.59
CA LEU A 144 -6.40 3.41 8.09
C LEU A 144 -5.02 3.30 7.43
N LEU A 145 -4.47 2.09 7.33
CA LEU A 145 -3.21 1.85 6.64
C LEU A 145 -3.27 2.26 5.16
N THR A 146 -4.42 2.02 4.54
CA THR A 146 -4.71 2.39 3.14
C THR A 146 -4.68 3.91 2.97
N VAL A 147 -5.41 4.65 3.79
CA VAL A 147 -5.39 6.12 3.76
C VAL A 147 -3.99 6.65 4.03
N PHE A 148 -3.30 6.11 5.04
CA PHE A 148 -1.99 6.57 5.46
C PHE A 148 -0.93 6.43 4.37
N LYS A 149 -0.88 5.28 3.68
CA LYS A 149 0.10 5.04 2.62
C LYS A 149 -0.27 5.73 1.30
N TYR A 150 -1.56 5.79 0.97
CA TYR A 150 -2.01 6.26 -0.35
C TYR A 150 -2.14 7.77 -0.44
N SER A 151 -2.53 8.47 0.63
CA SER A 151 -2.70 9.93 0.57
C SER A 151 -1.39 10.67 0.22
N PRO A 152 -0.26 10.38 0.87
CA PRO A 152 1.01 11.02 0.52
C PRO A 152 1.46 10.67 -0.89
N GLN A 153 1.24 9.41 -1.32
CA GLN A 153 1.63 8.96 -2.65
C GLN A 153 0.78 9.63 -3.75
N ALA A 154 -0.53 9.72 -3.57
CA ALA A 154 -1.42 10.39 -4.51
C ALA A 154 -1.05 11.87 -4.67
N TRP A 155 -0.73 12.54 -3.56
CA TRP A 155 -0.24 13.92 -3.58
C TRP A 155 1.12 14.04 -4.27
N LEU A 156 2.04 13.11 -4.02
CA LEU A 156 3.37 13.11 -4.62
C LEU A 156 3.31 12.92 -6.14
N ASN A 157 2.48 11.99 -6.61
CA ASN A 157 2.20 11.80 -8.03
C ASN A 157 1.62 13.08 -8.65
N TYR A 158 0.68 13.73 -7.96
CA TYR A 158 0.11 15.00 -8.40
C TYR A 158 1.15 16.11 -8.51
N ARG A 159 2.06 16.22 -7.54
CA ARG A 159 3.12 17.24 -7.52
C ARG A 159 4.19 16.99 -8.57
N ARG A 160 4.60 15.72 -8.75
CA ARG A 160 5.64 15.32 -9.71
C ARG A 160 5.14 15.21 -11.14
N LYS A 161 3.82 15.15 -11.34
CA LYS A 161 3.19 14.93 -12.66
C LYS A 161 3.76 13.68 -13.37
N SER A 162 4.15 12.67 -12.60
CA SER A 162 4.70 11.40 -13.08
C SER A 162 4.36 10.30 -12.08
N THR A 163 4.18 9.09 -12.61
CA THR A 163 3.85 7.88 -11.84
C THR A 163 4.94 6.80 -11.94
N ILE A 164 6.14 7.16 -12.42
CA ILE A 164 7.25 6.21 -12.58
C ILE A 164 7.76 5.69 -11.24
N GLY A 165 8.04 4.38 -11.21
CA GLY A 165 8.47 3.65 -10.02
C GLY A 165 7.33 3.13 -9.15
N TRP A 166 6.08 3.44 -9.48
CA TRP A 166 4.91 2.89 -8.79
C TRP A 166 4.46 1.57 -9.42
N ALA A 167 4.15 0.58 -8.57
CA ALA A 167 3.62 -0.72 -9.01
C ALA A 167 2.11 -0.62 -9.33
N ILE A 168 1.78 0.04 -10.43
CA ILE A 168 0.38 0.22 -10.89
C ILE A 168 -0.32 -1.12 -11.16
N ASP A 169 0.43 -2.17 -11.53
CA ASP A 169 -0.12 -3.51 -11.79
C ASP A 169 -0.88 -4.04 -10.56
N GLY A 170 -0.29 -3.93 -9.36
CA GLY A 170 -0.93 -4.36 -8.13
C GLY A 170 -2.19 -3.56 -7.80
N MET A 171 -2.12 -2.24 -8.00
CA MET A 171 -3.28 -1.35 -7.83
C MET A 171 -4.42 -1.68 -8.80
N THR A 172 -4.07 -2.03 -10.04
CA THR A 172 -5.05 -2.39 -11.08
C THR A 172 -5.74 -3.70 -10.72
N LEU A 173 -5.00 -4.68 -10.20
CA LEU A 173 -5.57 -5.94 -9.71
C LEU A 173 -6.47 -5.71 -8.49
N ASP A 174 -6.08 -4.84 -7.56
CA ASP A 174 -6.91 -4.46 -6.42
C ASP A 174 -8.22 -3.80 -6.88
N PHE A 175 -8.15 -2.87 -7.84
CA PHE A 175 -9.32 -2.23 -8.44
C PHE A 175 -10.26 -3.25 -9.10
N ILE A 176 -9.71 -4.12 -9.96
CA ILE A 176 -10.50 -5.16 -10.66
C ILE A 176 -11.15 -6.09 -9.63
N GLY A 177 -10.43 -6.51 -8.60
CA GLY A 177 -10.97 -7.32 -7.51
C GLY A 177 -12.11 -6.62 -6.77
N GLY A 178 -11.96 -5.33 -6.47
CA GLY A 178 -13.00 -4.50 -5.87
C GLY A 178 -14.25 -4.36 -6.75
N VAL A 179 -14.08 -4.10 -8.04
CA VAL A 179 -15.19 -4.01 -9.00
C VAL A 179 -15.91 -5.37 -9.12
N LEU A 180 -15.18 -6.48 -9.23
CA LEU A 180 -15.78 -7.81 -9.31
C LEU A 180 -16.57 -8.16 -8.03
N SER A 181 -16.07 -7.79 -6.85
CA SER A 181 -16.79 -7.95 -5.58
C SER A 181 -18.07 -7.12 -5.54
N LEU A 182 -18.04 -5.87 -6.01
CA LEU A 182 -19.25 -5.04 -6.13
C LEU A 182 -20.27 -5.59 -7.13
N VAL A 183 -19.82 -6.07 -8.28
CA VAL A 183 -20.71 -6.69 -9.28
C VAL A 183 -21.36 -7.95 -8.70
N GLN A 184 -20.62 -8.77 -7.96
CA GLN A 184 -21.17 -9.93 -7.29
C GLN A 184 -22.20 -9.53 -6.22
N LEU A 185 -21.93 -8.50 -5.43
CA LEU A 185 -22.89 -7.97 -4.46
C LEU A 185 -24.20 -7.52 -5.15
N VAL A 186 -24.12 -6.88 -6.31
CA VAL A 186 -25.29 -6.49 -7.10
C VAL A 186 -26.07 -7.71 -7.59
N ILE A 187 -25.40 -8.74 -8.09
CA ILE A 187 -26.04 -9.98 -8.54
C ILE A 187 -26.72 -10.71 -7.38
N ASP A 188 -26.06 -10.78 -6.22
CA ASP A 188 -26.57 -11.41 -5.01
C ASP A 188 -27.79 -10.67 -4.46
N SER A 189 -27.75 -9.34 -4.42
CA SER A 189 -28.91 -8.52 -4.00
C SER A 189 -30.07 -8.62 -4.97
N ALA A 190 -29.81 -8.63 -6.28
CA ALA A 190 -30.84 -8.77 -7.29
C ALA A 190 -31.51 -10.16 -7.23
N SER A 191 -30.75 -11.23 -7.00
CA SER A 191 -31.28 -12.60 -6.91
C SER A 191 -32.06 -12.87 -5.62
N GLN A 192 -31.68 -12.23 -4.50
CA GLN A 192 -32.39 -12.36 -3.22
C GLN A 192 -33.56 -11.36 -3.06
N ALA A 193 -33.79 -10.51 -4.07
CA ALA A 193 -34.71 -9.38 -4.01
C ALA A 193 -34.49 -8.46 -2.79
N ASP A 194 -33.29 -8.50 -2.22
CA ASP A 194 -32.90 -7.78 -1.02
C ASP A 194 -31.78 -6.80 -1.33
N TRP A 195 -32.17 -5.53 -1.42
CA TRP A 195 -31.28 -4.40 -1.71
C TRP A 195 -30.70 -3.78 -0.44
N SER A 196 -31.09 -4.26 0.74
CA SER A 196 -30.67 -3.69 2.04
C SER A 196 -29.16 -3.66 2.21
N GLY A 197 -28.43 -4.62 1.61
CA GLY A 197 -26.96 -4.64 1.59
C GLY A 197 -26.31 -3.48 0.79
N ILE A 198 -27.02 -2.92 -0.19
CA ILE A 198 -26.53 -1.82 -1.06
C ILE A 198 -27.09 -0.47 -0.61
N THR A 199 -28.39 -0.40 -0.32
CA THR A 199 -29.11 0.84 0.00
C THR A 199 -29.23 1.13 1.48
N GLY A 200 -29.03 0.12 2.34
CA GLY A 200 -29.30 0.21 3.78
C GLY A 200 -28.38 1.16 4.55
N ASN A 201 -27.22 1.53 4.00
CA ASN A 201 -26.40 2.61 4.55
C ASN A 201 -25.36 3.11 3.52
N PRO A 202 -25.67 4.16 2.72
CA PRO A 202 -24.77 4.69 1.70
C PRO A 202 -23.47 5.26 2.27
N VAL A 203 -23.46 5.73 3.53
CA VAL A 203 -22.24 6.19 4.21
C VAL A 203 -21.34 5.01 4.59
N LYS A 204 -21.92 3.88 5.03
CA LYS A 204 -21.19 2.63 5.31
C LYS A 204 -20.69 1.97 4.03
N PHE A 205 -21.47 2.06 2.94
CA PHE A 205 -21.06 1.64 1.59
C PHE A 205 -19.90 2.51 1.06
N GLY A 206 -20.00 3.84 1.17
CA GLY A 206 -18.95 4.77 0.74
C GLY A 206 -17.67 4.69 1.58
N LEU A 207 -17.80 4.59 2.91
CA LEU A 207 -16.66 4.41 3.84
C LEU A 207 -15.96 3.05 3.62
N ALA A 208 -16.69 2.00 3.24
CA ALA A 208 -16.10 0.71 2.89
C ALA A 208 -15.33 0.71 1.56
N ASN A 209 -15.67 1.62 0.63
CA ASN A 209 -15.06 1.70 -0.69
C ASN A 209 -13.90 2.71 -0.81
N ILE A 210 -13.33 3.16 0.31
CA ILE A 210 -12.15 4.06 0.33
C ILE A 210 -10.96 3.47 -0.46
N SER A 211 -10.77 2.15 -0.45
CA SER A 211 -9.73 1.52 -1.27
C SER A 211 -9.97 1.77 -2.75
N LEU A 212 -11.18 1.46 -3.24
CA LEU A 212 -11.57 1.66 -4.63
C LEU A 212 -11.42 3.13 -5.06
N PHE A 213 -11.72 4.07 -4.17
CA PHE A 213 -11.52 5.50 -4.41
C PHE A 213 -10.04 5.83 -4.68
N PHE A 214 -9.11 5.35 -3.84
CA PHE A 214 -7.69 5.56 -4.08
C PHE A 214 -7.21 4.83 -5.34
N ASP A 215 -7.72 3.63 -5.60
CA ASP A 215 -7.36 2.87 -6.80
C ASP A 215 -7.75 3.66 -8.06
N VAL A 216 -8.95 4.24 -8.11
CA VAL A 216 -9.40 5.14 -9.19
C VAL A 216 -8.48 6.35 -9.32
N ILE A 217 -8.11 7.01 -8.21
CA ILE A 217 -7.16 8.14 -8.25
C ILE A 217 -5.85 7.71 -8.94
N PHE A 218 -5.27 6.59 -8.55
CA PHE A 218 -4.01 6.12 -9.12
C PHE A 218 -4.14 5.71 -10.58
N LEU A 219 -5.23 5.05 -10.96
CA LEU A 219 -5.51 4.68 -12.35
C LEU A 219 -5.68 5.94 -13.23
N VAL A 220 -6.42 6.94 -12.76
CA VAL A 220 -6.58 8.22 -13.46
C VAL A 220 -5.25 8.96 -13.57
N GLN A 221 -4.48 9.04 -12.47
CA GLN A 221 -3.15 9.66 -12.49
C GLN A 221 -2.21 8.97 -13.50
N HIS A 222 -2.24 7.64 -13.58
CA HIS A 222 -1.35 6.87 -14.44
C HIS A 222 -1.80 6.84 -15.89
N PHE A 223 -3.05 6.43 -16.17
CA PHE A 223 -3.53 6.18 -17.54
C PHE A 223 -4.12 7.41 -18.23
N VAL A 224 -4.57 8.42 -17.48
CA VAL A 224 -5.24 9.60 -18.06
C VAL A 224 -4.37 10.86 -17.99
N LEU A 225 -3.76 11.15 -16.83
CA LEU A 225 -3.13 12.45 -16.59
C LEU A 225 -1.63 12.51 -16.88
N TYR A 226 -0.84 11.59 -16.32
CA TYR A 226 0.61 11.76 -16.24
C TYR A 226 1.39 10.73 -17.07
N GLY A 227 0.82 9.55 -17.32
CA GLY A 227 1.51 8.48 -18.03
C GLY A 227 2.75 7.94 -17.28
N PRO A 228 3.39 6.89 -17.83
CA PRO A 228 4.72 6.46 -17.43
C PRO A 228 5.79 7.35 -18.09
N VAL A 229 5.70 8.67 -17.90
CA VAL A 229 6.65 9.62 -18.50
C VAL A 229 7.79 9.86 -17.52
N GLU A 230 9.04 9.59 -17.93
CA GLU A 230 10.24 10.01 -17.20
C GLU A 230 10.07 11.48 -16.91
N SER A 231 10.13 11.88 -15.63
CA SER A 231 10.15 13.30 -15.33
C SER A 231 11.30 13.86 -16.14
N LYS A 232 10.99 14.66 -17.16
CA LYS A 232 11.98 15.57 -17.71
C LYS A 232 12.35 16.41 -16.50
N THR A 233 13.45 16.06 -15.84
CA THR A 233 14.19 17.00 -15.04
C THR A 233 14.28 18.20 -15.95
N THR A 234 13.53 19.25 -15.62
CA THR A 234 13.73 20.54 -16.23
C THR A 234 15.22 20.76 -16.07
N LYS A 235 15.99 20.58 -17.15
CA LYS A 235 17.26 21.26 -17.27
C LYS A 235 16.84 22.70 -17.06
N SER A 236 17.11 23.23 -15.88
CA SER A 236 17.23 24.66 -15.70
C SER A 236 18.15 25.07 -16.84
N SER A 237 17.55 25.74 -17.81
CA SER A 237 18.23 26.49 -18.85
C SER A 237 18.96 27.63 -18.16
N ASP A 238 20.03 27.27 -17.45
CA ASP A 238 21.16 28.13 -17.13
C ASP A 238 22.34 27.49 -17.86
N GLU A 239 22.29 27.56 -19.19
CA GLU A 239 23.51 27.60 -19.97
C GLU A 239 24.15 28.96 -19.70
N GLU A 240 25.07 29.01 -18.74
CA GLU A 240 26.31 29.76 -18.98
C GLU A 240 27.48 28.79 -18.83
N PRO A 241 28.32 28.60 -19.87
CA PRO A 241 29.56 27.88 -19.73
C PRO A 241 30.45 28.66 -18.75
N HIS A 242 30.83 27.99 -17.67
CA HIS A 242 31.73 28.49 -16.63
C HIS A 242 33.03 29.05 -17.26
N GLU A 243 33.07 30.37 -17.50
CA GLU A 243 34.20 31.12 -18.06
C GLU A 243 35.42 31.12 -17.11
N THR A 244 35.19 30.76 -15.85
CA THR A 244 36.20 30.72 -14.78
C THR A 244 37.23 29.60 -14.93
N ASP A 245 36.92 28.52 -15.66
CA ASP A 245 37.84 27.38 -15.84
C ASP A 245 38.87 27.63 -16.96
N ARG A 246 38.61 28.59 -17.86
CA ARG A 246 39.58 29.01 -18.90
C ARG A 246 40.58 30.04 -18.39
N LEU A 247 40.20 30.90 -17.44
CA LEU A 247 41.09 31.92 -16.88
C LEU A 247 42.14 31.31 -15.94
N LEU A 248 41.75 30.32 -15.12
CA LEU A 248 42.69 29.62 -14.23
C LEU A 248 43.73 28.78 -14.99
N ARG A 249 43.32 28.21 -16.15
CA ARG A 249 44.20 27.42 -16.99
C ARG A 249 45.14 28.28 -17.85
N GLY A 250 44.71 29.48 -18.25
CA GLY A 250 45.55 30.47 -18.93
C GLY A 250 46.60 31.12 -18.02
N GLU A 251 46.29 31.33 -16.74
CA GLU A 251 47.25 31.87 -15.77
C GLU A 251 48.29 30.84 -15.31
N GLN A 252 47.95 29.54 -15.27
CA GLN A 252 48.92 28.48 -14.94
C GLN A 252 49.95 28.23 -16.05
N GLU A 253 49.56 28.28 -17.34
CA GLU A 253 50.50 28.12 -18.46
C GLU A 253 51.46 29.33 -18.63
N ALA A 254 51.07 30.53 -18.20
CA ALA A 254 51.91 31.73 -18.30
C ALA A 254 52.99 31.84 -17.21
N SER A 255 52.98 30.96 -16.20
CA SER A 255 53.85 31.04 -15.01
C SER A 255 55.01 30.04 -14.98
N LEU A 256 55.16 29.17 -16.00
CA LEU A 256 56.26 28.21 -16.08
C LEU A 256 57.43 28.80 -16.87
N PRO A 257 58.65 28.86 -16.31
CA PRO A 257 59.83 29.25 -17.07
C PRO A 257 60.15 28.18 -18.13
N PRO A 258 60.65 28.57 -19.31
CA PRO A 258 60.95 27.62 -20.38
C PRO A 258 62.05 26.63 -19.94
N SER A 259 61.75 25.34 -20.05
CA SER A 259 62.72 24.25 -19.89
C SER A 259 63.65 24.20 -21.10
N ASP A 260 64.93 24.50 -20.88
CA ASP A 260 66.01 24.40 -21.87
C ASP A 260 66.48 22.94 -21.97
N ASP A 261 65.80 22.14 -22.79
CA ASP A 261 66.28 20.81 -23.17
C ASP A 261 66.98 20.87 -24.53
N ARG A 262 68.24 21.33 -24.51
CA ARG A 262 69.23 20.88 -25.50
C ARG A 262 69.68 19.48 -25.10
N ASN A 263 69.19 18.45 -25.79
CA ASN A 263 69.88 17.18 -25.83
C ASN A 263 70.41 16.88 -27.23
N THR A 264 71.72 16.72 -27.23
CA THR A 264 72.64 16.41 -28.32
C THR A 264 72.34 15.05 -28.92
N ALA A 265 72.28 15.01 -30.24
CA ALA A 265 72.41 13.77 -31.01
C ALA A 265 73.84 13.22 -30.88
N ASN A 266 73.92 11.91 -30.65
CA ASN A 266 75.05 11.05 -31.01
C ASN A 266 74.46 9.77 -31.61
#